data_AF-A0ABD7MJP7-F1
#
_entry.id   AF-A0ABD7MJP7-F1
#
_cell.length_a   1.000
_cell.length_b   1.000
_cell.length_c   1.000
_cell.angle_alpha   90.00
_cell.angle_beta   90.00
_cell.angle_gamma   90.00
#
_symmetry.space_group_name_H-M   'P 1'
#
loop_
_entity.id
_entity.type
_entity.pdbx_description
1 polymer ?
#
loop_
_entity_poly.entity_id
_entity_poly.type
_entity_poly.pdbx_seq_one_letter_code
_entity_poly.pdbx_strand_id
1 'polypeptide(L)'
;MCKTNYQALRERYSPIQVPECPVCGDEMSIQRIFSRTHIVYACTGEGDDGYFKTGRTFADEHYLKSRVTVVDVSDPDVLALLKELEVKDKRIAELTDALTQMINAHKTTIRFGHERITECGGDCDSPEKMISENPDIRMAEAVLRAGIKTE
;
A
#
# COMPACT_ATOMS: atom_id res chain seq x y z
N MET A 1 -16.70 10.55 -0.66
CA MET A 1 -15.46 10.93 -1.38
C MET A 1 -14.99 9.75 -2.22
N CYS A 2 -14.34 9.99 -3.36
CA CYS A 2 -13.86 8.93 -4.24
C CYS A 2 -12.83 8.08 -3.48
N LYS A 3 -13.05 6.77 -3.35
CA LYS A 3 -12.07 5.86 -2.72
C LYS A 3 -10.75 6.00 -3.47
N THR A 4 -9.71 6.47 -2.79
CA THR A 4 -8.37 6.56 -3.36
C THR A 4 -7.95 5.17 -3.81
N ASN A 5 -7.74 4.98 -5.12
CA ASN A 5 -7.27 3.70 -5.65
C ASN A 5 -5.76 3.59 -5.40
N TYR A 6 -5.39 3.03 -4.26
CA TYR A 6 -3.97 2.82 -3.88
C TYR A 6 -3.23 1.92 -4.86
N GLN A 7 -3.91 1.03 -5.58
CA GLN A 7 -3.28 0.21 -6.62
C GLN A 7 -2.88 1.07 -7.82
N ALA A 8 -3.77 1.95 -8.28
CA ALA A 8 -3.46 2.89 -9.35
C ALA A 8 -2.34 3.88 -8.97
N LEU A 9 -2.20 4.22 -7.68
CA LEU A 9 -1.05 5.00 -7.20
C LEU A 9 0.25 4.18 -7.24
N ARG A 10 0.24 2.93 -6.77
CA ARG A 10 1.42 2.05 -6.86
C ARG A 10 1.91 1.90 -8.30
N GLU A 11 1.00 1.67 -9.24
CA GLU A 11 1.35 1.53 -10.67
C GLU A 11 1.92 2.82 -11.25
N ARG A 12 1.34 3.97 -10.91
CA ARG A 12 1.79 5.28 -11.42
C ARG A 12 3.19 5.67 -10.95
N TYR A 13 3.51 5.40 -9.69
CA TYR A 13 4.80 5.76 -9.10
C TYR A 13 5.83 4.62 -9.15
N SER A 14 5.46 3.48 -9.76
CA SER A 14 6.40 2.39 -10.00
C SER A 14 7.50 2.80 -10.98
N PRO A 15 8.71 2.23 -10.84
CA PRO A 15 9.78 2.45 -11.81
C PRO A 15 9.32 2.13 -13.22
N ILE A 16 9.67 3.00 -14.16
CA ILE A 16 9.38 2.79 -15.57
C ILE A 16 10.27 1.69 -16.13
N GLN A 17 9.66 0.77 -16.89
CA GLN A 17 10.38 -0.27 -17.62
C GLN A 17 11.20 0.35 -18.76
N VAL A 18 12.40 -0.18 -19.00
CA VAL A 18 13.24 0.28 -20.11
C VAL A 18 12.52 -0.03 -21.44
N PRO A 19 12.35 0.95 -22.35
CA PRO A 19 11.70 0.71 -23.62
C PRO A 19 12.56 -0.17 -24.53
N GLU A 20 11.91 -0.99 -25.35
CA GLU A 20 12.54 -1.73 -26.43
C GLU A 20 12.77 -0.83 -27.65
N CYS A 21 13.83 -1.10 -28.40
CA CYS A 21 14.17 -0.37 -29.61
C CYS A 21 13.11 -0.64 -30.70
N PRO A 22 12.45 0.39 -31.26
CA PRO A 22 11.47 0.18 -32.32
C PRO A 22 12.08 -0.30 -33.65
N VAL A 23 13.41 -0.27 -33.78
CA VAL A 23 14.12 -0.66 -35.01
C VAL A 23 14.62 -2.11 -34.95
N CYS A 24 15.16 -2.57 -33.82
CA CYS A 24 15.73 -3.93 -33.69
C CYS A 24 15.12 -4.78 -32.57
N GLY A 25 14.30 -4.21 -31.69
CA GLY A 25 13.68 -4.92 -30.56
C GLY A 25 14.57 -5.13 -29.34
N ASP A 26 15.84 -4.69 -29.37
CA ASP A 26 16.73 -4.80 -28.20
C ASP A 26 16.36 -3.79 -27.10
N GLU A 27 16.68 -4.12 -25.84
CA GLU A 27 16.55 -3.17 -24.73
C GLU A 27 17.42 -1.92 -24.96
N MET A 28 16.80 -0.74 -24.79
CA MET A 28 17.48 0.52 -25.03
C MET A 28 18.31 0.95 -23.82
N SER A 29 19.31 1.80 -24.03
CA SER A 29 20.10 2.39 -22.95
C SER A 29 19.76 3.86 -22.75
N ILE A 30 19.93 4.35 -21.52
CA ILE A 30 19.78 5.77 -21.20
C ILE A 30 20.92 6.53 -21.86
N GLN A 31 20.58 7.44 -22.77
CA GLN A 31 21.55 8.31 -23.45
C GLN A 31 21.68 9.66 -22.77
N ARG A 32 20.57 10.16 -22.23
CA ARG A 32 20.55 11.46 -21.57
C ARG A 32 19.37 11.58 -20.62
N ILE A 33 19.58 12.29 -19.52
CA ILE A 33 18.53 12.69 -18.58
C ILE A 33 18.42 14.21 -18.66
N PHE A 34 17.32 14.71 -19.21
CA PHE A 34 16.98 16.14 -19.26
C PHE A 34 16.06 16.43 -18.09
N SER A 35 16.48 17.26 -17.12
CA SER A 35 15.76 17.47 -15.85
C SER A 35 15.59 16.16 -15.05
N ARG A 36 15.03 16.24 -13.84
CA ARG A 36 14.88 15.06 -12.95
C ARG A 36 13.87 14.03 -13.48
N THR A 37 13.11 14.33 -14.54
CA THR A 37 11.98 13.51 -15.00
C THR A 37 12.02 13.12 -16.47
N HIS A 38 12.75 13.80 -17.37
CA HIS A 38 12.73 13.40 -18.78
C HIS A 38 13.96 12.56 -19.11
N ILE A 39 13.74 11.29 -19.42
CA ILE A 39 14.80 10.33 -19.76
C ILE A 39 14.72 10.04 -21.25
N VAL A 40 15.86 10.15 -21.93
CA VAL A 40 16.00 9.81 -23.35
C VAL A 40 16.71 8.48 -23.46
N TYR A 41 16.01 7.53 -24.05
CA TYR A 41 16.51 6.22 -24.43
C TYR A 41 16.88 6.25 -25.92
N ALA A 42 17.98 5.61 -26.29
CA ALA A 42 18.27 5.29 -27.69
C ALA A 42 18.99 3.93 -27.77
N CYS A 43 18.91 3.29 -28.94
CA CYS A 43 19.70 2.12 -29.24
C CYS A 43 20.95 2.55 -30.02
N THR A 44 22.11 2.02 -29.63
CA THR A 44 23.38 2.26 -30.32
C THR A 44 23.49 1.47 -31.63
N GLY A 45 22.64 0.44 -31.82
CA GLY A 45 22.69 -0.47 -32.96
C GLY A 45 23.93 -1.38 -32.96
N GLU A 46 24.68 -1.41 -31.85
CA GLU A 46 25.84 -2.27 -31.65
C GLU A 46 25.37 -3.69 -31.33
N GLY A 47 25.94 -4.68 -32.02
CA GLY A 47 25.73 -6.09 -31.74
C GLY A 47 26.64 -6.57 -30.61
N ASP A 48 26.34 -7.76 -30.08
CA ASP A 48 27.10 -8.38 -28.99
C ASP A 48 28.55 -8.73 -29.40
N ASP A 49 28.86 -8.71 -30.70
CA ASP A 49 30.16 -8.95 -31.29
C ASP A 49 31.04 -7.68 -31.40
N GLY A 50 30.55 -6.52 -30.93
CA GLY A 50 31.23 -5.23 -31.05
C GLY A 50 31.21 -4.65 -32.47
N TYR A 51 30.45 -5.28 -33.38
CA TYR A 51 30.15 -4.74 -34.70
C TYR A 51 28.72 -4.19 -34.71
N PHE A 52 28.49 -3.13 -35.47
CA PHE A 52 27.13 -2.64 -35.66
C PHE A 52 26.31 -3.73 -36.39
N LYS A 53 25.11 -4.05 -35.88
CA LYS A 53 24.18 -5.04 -36.48
C LYS A 53 23.83 -4.72 -37.94
N THR A 54 24.13 -3.49 -38.35
CA THR A 54 23.86 -2.88 -39.64
C THR A 54 25.05 -1.96 -39.96
N GLY A 55 25.48 -1.85 -41.23
CA GLY A 55 26.70 -1.14 -41.60
C GLY A 55 26.80 0.30 -41.05
N ARG A 56 28.00 0.89 -40.97
CA ARG A 56 28.27 2.15 -40.24
C ARG A 56 27.31 3.32 -40.54
N THR A 57 26.87 3.51 -41.78
CA THR A 57 25.90 4.58 -42.13
C THR A 57 24.52 4.36 -41.52
N PHE A 58 24.16 3.11 -41.25
CA PHE A 58 22.92 2.74 -40.61
C PHE A 58 22.98 2.96 -39.10
N ALA A 59 24.16 2.96 -38.45
CA ALA A 59 24.26 3.17 -37.01
C ALA A 59 23.76 4.56 -36.57
N ASP A 60 24.16 5.63 -37.29
CA ASP A 60 23.69 6.99 -37.01
C ASP A 60 22.19 7.15 -37.29
N GLU A 61 21.71 6.54 -38.38
CA GLU A 61 20.29 6.53 -38.73
C GLU A 61 19.45 5.74 -37.73
N HIS A 62 19.98 4.60 -37.24
CA HIS A 62 19.38 3.76 -36.22
C HIS A 62 19.28 4.51 -34.90
N TYR A 63 20.35 5.17 -34.47
CA TYR A 63 20.35 5.98 -33.26
C TYR A 63 19.29 7.09 -33.33
N LEU A 64 19.20 7.79 -34.47
CA LEU A 64 18.21 8.85 -34.67
C LEU A 64 16.76 8.33 -34.68
N LYS A 65 16.51 7.20 -35.36
CA LYS A 65 15.18 6.58 -35.47
C LYS A 65 14.74 5.85 -34.20
N SER A 66 15.68 5.34 -33.41
CA SER A 66 15.37 4.61 -32.18
C SER A 66 15.09 5.51 -30.99
N ARG A 67 15.41 6.82 -31.05
CA ARG A 67 15.32 7.71 -29.88
C ARG A 67 13.89 7.87 -29.36
N VAL A 68 13.69 7.55 -28.08
CA VAL A 68 12.43 7.72 -27.35
C VAL A 68 12.65 8.57 -26.11
N THR A 69 11.77 9.55 -25.87
CA THR A 69 11.76 10.34 -24.63
C THR A 69 10.63 9.87 -23.75
N VAL A 70 10.95 9.49 -22.51
CA VAL A 70 9.99 9.04 -21.51
C VAL A 70 10.00 10.01 -20.34
N VAL A 71 8.82 10.32 -19.80
CA VAL A 71 8.67 11.12 -18.58
C VAL A 71 8.56 10.16 -17.39
N ASP A 72 9.61 10.13 -16.58
CA ASP A 72 9.70 9.39 -15.34
C ASP A 72 9.07 10.18 -14.19
N VAL A 73 7.94 9.66 -13.72
CA VAL A 73 7.20 10.13 -12.54
C VAL A 73 7.31 9.13 -11.38
N SER A 74 8.19 8.13 -11.50
CA SER A 74 8.41 7.17 -10.42
C SER A 74 8.95 7.87 -9.18
N ASP A 75 8.43 7.47 -8.03
CA ASP A 75 8.80 8.07 -6.75
C ASP A 75 8.87 6.99 -5.67
N PRO A 76 10.09 6.57 -5.25
CA PRO A 76 10.25 5.54 -4.24
C PRO A 76 9.71 5.96 -2.87
N ASP A 77 9.68 7.26 -2.56
CA ASP A 77 9.18 7.75 -1.27
C ASP A 77 7.66 7.60 -1.20
N VAL A 78 6.95 7.86 -2.31
CA VAL A 78 5.50 7.60 -2.40
C VAL A 78 5.19 6.12 -2.21
N LEU A 79 5.95 5.22 -2.84
CA LEU A 79 5.77 3.77 -2.68
C LEU A 79 6.05 3.31 -1.24
N ALA A 80 7.07 3.88 -0.59
CA ALA A 80 7.39 3.61 0.81
C ALA A 80 6.24 4.05 1.74
N LEU A 81 5.67 5.24 1.51
CA LEU A 81 4.52 5.75 2.27
C LEU A 81 3.27 4.88 2.08
N LEU A 82 3.00 4.41 0.86
CA LEU A 82 1.87 3.50 0.60
C LEU A 82 2.04 2.16 1.33
N LYS A 83 3.26 1.63 1.37
CA LYS A 83 3.58 0.41 2.11
C LYS A 83 3.44 0.61 3.62
N GLU A 84 3.92 1.73 4.15
CA GLU A 84 3.77 2.07 5.57
C GLU A 84 2.29 2.19 5.95
N LEU A 85 1.47 2.82 5.10
CA LEU A 85 0.03 2.95 5.29
C LEU A 85 -0.65 1.58 5.34
N GLU A 86 -0.32 0.66 4.42
CA GLU A 86 -0.84 -0.71 4.41
C GLU A 86 -0.47 -1.49 5.68
N VAL A 87 0.75 -1.34 6.18
CA VAL A 87 1.19 -1.95 7.44
C VAL A 87 0.41 -1.38 8.63
N LYS A 88 0.19 -0.07 8.67
CA LYS A 88 -0.60 0.59 9.71
C LYS A 88 -2.06 0.15 9.69
N ASP A 89 -2.68 0.07 8.51
CA ASP A 89 -4.06 -0.39 8.37
C ASP A 89 -4.22 -1.84 8.84
N LYS A 90 -3.28 -2.73 8.45
CA LYS A 90 -3.26 -4.10 8.94
C LYS A 90 -3.12 -4.16 10.46
N ARG A 91 -2.22 -3.35 11.03
CA ARG A 91 -2.01 -3.31 12.49
C ARG A 91 -3.25 -2.78 13.23
N ILE A 92 -3.93 -1.77 12.68
CA ILE A 92 -5.18 -1.24 13.23
C ILE A 92 -6.26 -2.33 13.20
N ALA A 93 -6.38 -3.10 12.12
CA ALA A 93 -7.33 -4.20 12.02
C ALA A 93 -7.07 -5.28 13.07
N GLU A 94 -5.81 -5.71 13.24
CA GLU A 94 -5.40 -6.67 14.27
C GLU A 94 -5.73 -6.18 15.70
N LEU A 95 -5.41 -4.92 15.99
CA LEU A 95 -5.69 -4.32 17.31
C LEU A 95 -7.19 -4.16 17.56
N THR A 96 -7.96 -3.83 16.53
CA THR A 96 -9.42 -3.72 16.60
C THR A 96 -10.07 -5.06 16.90
N ASP A 97 -9.61 -6.13 16.26
CA ASP A 97 -10.08 -7.49 16.52
C ASP A 97 -9.71 -7.94 17.95
N ALA A 98 -8.45 -7.75 18.37
CA ALA A 98 -8.00 -8.07 19.72
C ALA A 98 -8.80 -7.31 20.79
N LEU A 99 -9.06 -6.01 20.58
CA LEU A 99 -9.87 -5.20 21.49
C LEU A 99 -11.32 -5.73 21.56
N THR A 100 -11.90 -6.10 20.42
CA THR A 100 -13.25 -6.66 20.34
C THR A 100 -13.35 -7.97 21.12
N GLN A 101 -12.38 -8.87 20.96
CA GLN A 101 -12.32 -10.12 21.71
C GLN A 101 -12.20 -9.88 23.22
N MET A 102 -11.33 -8.95 23.64
CA MET A 102 -11.14 -8.60 25.05
C MET A 102 -12.40 -8.03 25.70
N ILE A 103 -13.11 -7.11 25.01
CA ILE A 103 -14.38 -6.56 25.51
C ILE A 103 -15.42 -7.66 25.65
N ASN A 104 -15.54 -8.54 24.65
CA ASN A 104 -16.51 -9.63 24.68
C ASN A 104 -16.21 -10.62 25.81
N ALA A 105 -14.94 -10.97 26.02
CA ALA A 105 -14.51 -11.80 27.14
C ALA A 105 -14.88 -11.14 28.49
N HIS A 106 -14.60 -9.84 28.63
CA HIS A 106 -14.91 -9.11 29.85
C HIS A 106 -16.42 -9.06 30.14
N LYS A 107 -17.26 -8.78 29.12
CA LYS A 107 -18.73 -8.84 29.23
C LYS A 107 -19.22 -10.22 29.65
N THR A 108 -18.62 -11.30 29.14
CA THR A 108 -18.96 -12.67 29.55
C THR A 108 -18.57 -12.94 31.00
N THR A 109 -17.40 -12.48 31.45
CA THR A 109 -17.00 -12.60 32.87
C THR A 109 -17.97 -11.87 33.80
N ILE A 110 -18.47 -10.70 33.41
CA ILE A 110 -19.47 -9.96 34.20
C ILE A 110 -20.77 -10.79 34.33
N ARG A 111 -21.27 -11.34 33.22
CA ARG A 111 -22.48 -12.19 33.24
C ARG A 111 -22.32 -13.42 34.11
N PHE A 112 -21.19 -14.13 33.98
CA PHE A 112 -20.91 -15.31 34.79
C PHE A 112 -20.75 -14.96 36.28
N GLY A 113 -20.13 -13.82 36.59
CA GLY A 113 -20.03 -13.31 37.95
C GLY A 113 -21.40 -13.06 38.56
N HIS A 114 -22.30 -12.41 37.81
CA HIS A 114 -23.69 -12.20 38.22
C HIS A 114 -24.41 -13.53 38.49
N GLU A 115 -24.36 -14.49 37.56
CA GLU A 115 -24.97 -15.83 37.73
C GLU A 115 -24.52 -16.50 39.04
N ARG A 116 -23.21 -16.51 39.31
CA ARG A 116 -22.66 -17.12 40.53
C ARG A 116 -23.11 -16.44 41.82
N ILE A 117 -23.21 -15.11 41.83
CA ILE A 117 -23.67 -14.35 43.00
C ILE A 117 -25.14 -14.69 43.27
N THR A 118 -25.97 -14.69 42.23
CA THR A 118 -27.39 -15.04 42.33
C THR A 118 -27.60 -16.47 42.81
N GLU A 119 -26.83 -17.44 42.29
CA GLU A 119 -26.88 -18.85 42.73
C GLU A 119 -26.55 -19.03 44.22
N CYS A 120 -25.68 -18.17 44.76
CA CYS A 120 -25.32 -18.16 46.18
C CYS A 120 -26.32 -17.37 47.05
N GLY A 121 -27.43 -16.88 46.47
CA GLY A 121 -28.46 -16.08 47.15
C GLY A 121 -28.04 -14.63 47.42
N GLY A 122 -26.99 -14.15 46.77
CA GLY A 122 -26.55 -12.75 46.85
C GLY A 122 -27.39 -11.83 45.95
N ASP A 123 -27.46 -10.56 46.34
CA ASP A 123 -28.07 -9.49 45.55
C ASP A 123 -27.00 -8.76 44.72
N CYS A 124 -27.29 -8.50 43.45
CA CYS A 124 -26.38 -7.87 42.50
C CYS A 124 -27.17 -7.11 41.44
N ASP A 125 -26.60 -6.01 40.92
CA ASP A 125 -27.16 -5.30 39.77
C ASP A 125 -27.21 -6.21 38.53
N SER A 126 -28.16 -5.98 37.63
CA SER A 126 -28.24 -6.74 36.36
C SER A 126 -26.94 -6.58 35.56
N PRO A 127 -26.51 -7.64 34.84
CA PRO A 127 -25.28 -7.61 34.07
C PRO A 127 -25.31 -6.54 32.96
N GLU A 128 -26.48 -6.23 32.41
CA GLU A 128 -26.66 -5.15 31.43
C GLU A 128 -26.34 -3.78 32.03
N LYS A 129 -26.84 -3.51 33.25
CA LYS A 129 -26.54 -2.28 33.98
C LYS A 129 -25.04 -2.18 34.26
N MET A 130 -24.45 -3.24 34.82
CA MET A 130 -23.02 -3.32 35.11
C MET A 130 -22.15 -3.08 33.87
N ILE A 131 -22.51 -3.70 32.73
CA ILE A 131 -21.80 -3.52 31.45
C ILE A 131 -21.95 -2.08 30.95
N SER A 132 -23.15 -1.50 31.02
CA SER A 132 -23.41 -0.14 30.52
C SER A 132 -22.73 0.95 31.35
N GLU A 133 -22.59 0.74 32.66
CA GLU A 133 -21.98 1.71 33.57
C GLU A 133 -20.46 1.55 33.65
N ASN A 134 -19.92 0.42 33.17
CA ASN A 134 -18.48 0.16 33.15
C ASN A 134 -17.74 1.16 32.23
N PRO A 135 -16.83 2.00 32.77
CA PRO A 135 -16.15 3.03 32.00
C PRO A 135 -15.20 2.46 30.95
N ASP A 136 -14.55 1.32 31.23
CA ASP A 136 -13.59 0.68 30.33
C ASP A 136 -14.30 0.10 29.10
N ILE A 137 -15.43 -0.58 29.30
CA ILE A 137 -16.27 -1.10 28.22
C ILE A 137 -16.77 0.06 27.36
N ARG A 138 -17.28 1.13 27.97
CA ARG A 138 -17.77 2.31 27.25
C ARG A 138 -16.68 2.97 26.41
N MET A 139 -15.48 3.15 26.99
CA MET A 139 -14.34 3.74 26.29
C MET A 139 -13.92 2.87 25.11
N ALA A 140 -13.79 1.56 25.32
CA ALA A 140 -13.38 0.63 24.30
C ALA A 140 -14.40 0.55 23.14
N GLU A 141 -15.70 0.53 23.43
CA GLU A 141 -16.73 0.63 22.40
C GLU A 141 -16.74 1.98 21.67
N ALA A 142 -16.38 3.07 22.34
CA ALA A 142 -16.24 4.38 21.69
C ALA A 142 -15.07 4.37 20.70
N VAL A 143 -13.94 3.76 21.04
CA VAL A 143 -12.80 3.56 20.14
C VAL A 143 -13.21 2.72 18.93
N LEU A 144 -13.89 1.58 19.15
CA LEU A 144 -14.36 0.73 18.05
C LEU A 144 -15.35 1.47 17.13
N ARG A 145 -16.27 2.25 17.70
CA ARG A 145 -17.22 3.08 16.91
C ARG A 145 -16.52 4.19 16.13
N ALA A 146 -15.45 4.77 16.66
CA ALA A 146 -14.68 5.80 15.98
C ALA A 146 -13.90 5.23 14.78
N GLY A 147 -13.35 4.02 14.92
CA GLY A 147 -12.64 3.32 13.83
C GLY A 147 -13.52 2.96 12.63
N ILE A 148 -14.84 2.88 12.80
CA ILE A 148 -15.82 2.63 11.71
C ILE A 148 -16.15 3.92 10.94
N LYS A 149 -15.90 5.11 11.52
CA LYS A 149 -16.33 6.41 10.96
C LYS A 149 -15.30 7.10 10.07
N THR A 150 -14.16 6.48 9.80
CA THR A 150 -13.12 7.04 8.93
C THR A 150 -13.35 6.78 7.43
N GLU A 151 -14.58 6.49 7.00
CA GLU A 151 -14.96 6.26 5.58
C GLU A 151 -15.59 7.50 4.90
#